data_AF-A0A2V9WZ38-F1
#
_entry.id   AF-A0A2V9WZ38-F1
#
_cell.length_a   1.000
_cell.length_b   1.000
_cell.length_c   1.000
_cell.angle_alpha   90.00
_cell.angle_beta   90.00
_cell.angle_gamma   90.00
#
_symmetry.space_group_name_H-M   'P 1'
#
loop_
_entity.id
_entity.type
_entity.pdbx_description
1 polymer ?
#
loop_
_entity_poly.entity_id
_entity_poly.type
_entity_poly.pdbx_seq_one_letter_code
_entity_poly.pdbx_strand_id
1 'polypeptide(L)'
;GIIGLMDPAHGPFVHQAWWWRSRQSIHEKQKNFEPIPYGFRMSAHTPSSNSAPYKLLRLYADADSITTTIDFVLPNMRVETIRAGKYWFSSLTTVTPITRDHCRIDVVAAWNIFRWMPFGPQLLKFVFAKFVGQDQETMEKQSEGLKHNPHLMLIDDADRPAKWYFQLKQAYLEARRNGVEMQHPMTGPITLKWRS
;
A
#
# COMPACT_ATOMS: atom_id res chain seq x y z
N GLY A 1 12.60 -4.98 0.53
CA GLY A 1 12.49 -3.55 0.11
C GLY A 1 11.03 -3.17 -0.08
N ILE A 2 10.70 -1.89 -0.32
CA ILE A 2 9.30 -1.42 -0.44
C ILE A 2 8.47 -2.13 -1.53
N ILE A 3 9.13 -2.80 -2.47
CA ILE A 3 8.51 -3.64 -3.51
C ILE A 3 7.54 -4.67 -2.93
N GLY A 4 7.85 -5.28 -1.78
CA GLY A 4 6.94 -6.22 -1.12
C GLY A 4 5.66 -5.58 -0.60
N LEU A 5 5.63 -4.25 -0.43
CA LEU A 5 4.48 -3.45 -0.02
C LEU A 5 3.75 -2.78 -1.21
N MET A 6 4.29 -2.94 -2.42
CA MET A 6 3.81 -2.34 -3.67
C MET A 6 2.99 -3.32 -4.51
N ASP A 7 2.98 -4.60 -4.17
CA ASP A 7 2.25 -5.62 -4.93
C ASP A 7 0.73 -5.56 -4.62
N PRO A 8 -0.11 -5.07 -5.54
CA PRO A 8 -1.55 -5.02 -5.32
C PRO A 8 -2.21 -6.41 -5.29
N ALA A 9 -1.46 -7.49 -5.54
CA ALA A 9 -1.92 -8.88 -5.52
C ALA A 9 -1.74 -9.58 -4.16
N HIS A 10 -1.05 -9.00 -3.17
CA HIS A 10 -0.89 -9.66 -1.85
C HIS A 10 -2.16 -9.59 -0.97
N GLY A 11 -3.00 -8.57 -1.13
CA GLY A 11 -4.18 -8.34 -0.27
C GLY A 11 -5.18 -9.52 -0.21
N PRO A 12 -5.50 -10.20 -1.31
CA PRO A 12 -6.40 -11.36 -1.30
C PRO A 12 -5.79 -12.67 -0.81
N PHE A 13 -4.47 -12.80 -0.72
CA PHE A 13 -3.80 -14.08 -0.42
C PHE A 13 -3.17 -14.15 0.97
N VAL A 14 -3.05 -13.01 1.67
CA VAL A 14 -2.38 -12.92 2.98
C VAL A 14 -3.35 -12.77 4.15
N HIS A 15 -4.57 -12.27 3.90
CA HIS A 15 -5.56 -12.07 4.96
C HIS A 15 -6.41 -13.34 5.19
N GLN A 16 -5.89 -14.32 5.94
CA GLN A 16 -6.68 -15.43 6.52
C GLN A 16 -7.37 -15.04 7.86
N ALA A 17 -7.63 -13.76 8.11
CA ALA A 17 -8.47 -13.39 9.24
C ALA A 17 -9.94 -13.51 8.81
N TRP A 18 -10.72 -14.28 9.58
CA TRP A 18 -12.12 -14.70 9.35
C TRP A 18 -13.13 -13.61 8.92
N TRP A 19 -12.76 -12.32 8.97
CA TRP A 19 -13.57 -11.16 8.56
C TRP A 19 -13.14 -10.49 7.24
N TRP A 20 -12.11 -11.00 6.55
CA TRP A 20 -11.68 -10.53 5.23
C TRP A 20 -11.82 -11.65 4.18
N ARG A 21 -12.78 -11.45 3.26
CA ARG A 21 -13.09 -12.17 2.00
C ARG A 21 -12.71 -13.67 1.86
N SER A 22 -13.70 -14.49 1.52
CA SER A 22 -13.49 -15.87 1.06
C SER A 22 -12.88 -15.96 -0.34
N ARG A 23 -12.21 -17.08 -0.61
CA ARG A 23 -11.28 -17.39 -1.71
C ARG A 23 -11.94 -17.61 -3.09
N GLN A 24 -13.07 -16.99 -3.39
CA GLN A 24 -13.86 -17.30 -4.59
C GLN A 24 -14.27 -16.03 -5.35
N SER A 25 -13.44 -15.64 -6.33
CA SER A 25 -13.82 -14.96 -7.59
C SER A 25 -12.62 -14.18 -8.16
N ILE A 26 -12.27 -14.43 -9.42
CA ILE A 26 -11.37 -13.56 -10.19
C ILE A 26 -12.16 -12.31 -10.58
N HIS A 27 -11.73 -11.15 -10.10
CA HIS A 27 -12.34 -9.87 -10.46
C HIS A 27 -11.38 -9.06 -11.32
N GLU A 28 -11.93 -8.39 -12.33
CA GLU A 28 -11.20 -7.33 -13.03
C GLU A 28 -11.01 -6.16 -12.06
N LYS A 29 -9.75 -5.79 -11.83
CA LYS A 29 -9.38 -4.63 -11.01
C LYS A 29 -8.85 -3.57 -11.96
N GLN A 30 -9.44 -2.38 -11.88
CA GLN A 30 -8.92 -1.18 -12.52
C GLN A 30 -8.41 -0.24 -11.43
N LYS A 31 -7.16 0.22 -11.55
CA LYS A 31 -6.60 1.23 -10.67
C LYS A 31 -5.93 2.32 -11.49
N ASN A 32 -6.19 3.56 -11.10
CA ASN A 32 -5.61 4.74 -11.72
C ASN A 32 -4.38 5.15 -10.90
N PHE A 33 -3.31 5.51 -11.60
CA PHE A 33 -2.07 5.99 -11.01
C PHE A 33 -1.73 7.35 -11.61
N GLU A 34 -1.27 8.28 -10.80
CA GLU A 34 -0.85 9.62 -11.23
C GLU A 34 0.53 9.98 -10.68
N PRO A 35 1.34 10.73 -11.43
CA PRO A 35 2.63 11.22 -10.95
C PRO A 35 2.43 12.21 -9.79
N ILE A 36 3.28 12.11 -8.76
CA ILE A 36 3.38 13.10 -7.68
C ILE A 36 4.85 13.44 -7.45
N PRO A 37 5.19 14.53 -6.75
CA PRO A 37 6.58 14.82 -6.44
C PRO A 37 7.26 13.64 -5.73
N TYR A 38 8.39 13.19 -6.30
CA TYR A 38 9.20 12.07 -5.80
C TYR A 38 8.45 10.72 -5.69
N GLY A 39 7.37 10.52 -6.44
CA GLY A 39 6.58 9.30 -6.32
C GLY A 39 5.41 9.20 -7.28
N PHE A 40 4.52 8.25 -7.01
CA PHE A 40 3.24 8.15 -7.71
C PHE A 40 2.13 7.80 -6.75
N ARG A 41 0.93 8.30 -7.03
CA ARG A 41 -0.28 8.06 -6.25
C ARG A 41 -1.18 7.09 -7.01
N MET A 42 -1.66 6.08 -6.30
CA MET A 42 -2.82 5.32 -6.71
C MET A 42 -4.07 6.14 -6.33
N SER A 43 -4.74 6.69 -7.34
CA SER A 43 -5.85 7.64 -7.17
C SER A 43 -7.03 6.99 -6.45
N ALA A 44 -7.89 7.86 -5.90
CA ALA A 44 -9.05 7.47 -5.12
C ALA A 44 -9.87 6.40 -5.85
N HIS A 45 -9.90 5.22 -5.26
CA HIS A 45 -10.75 4.13 -5.70
C HIS A 45 -11.69 3.80 -4.56
N THR A 46 -12.95 3.52 -4.88
CA THR A 46 -13.90 3.00 -3.90
C THR A 46 -13.40 1.62 -3.52
N PRO A 47 -13.07 1.36 -2.24
CA PRO A 47 -12.70 0.01 -1.82
C PRO A 47 -13.87 -0.92 -2.12
N SER A 48 -13.57 -2.13 -2.63
CA SER A 48 -14.62 -3.11 -2.94
C SER A 48 -15.47 -3.35 -1.69
N SER A 49 -16.78 -3.19 -1.82
CA SER A 49 -17.81 -3.04 -0.77
C SER A 49 -17.99 -4.20 0.23
N ASN A 50 -17.05 -5.14 0.32
CA ASN A 50 -17.22 -6.44 0.99
C ASN A 50 -16.38 -6.64 2.26
N SER A 51 -15.93 -5.58 2.93
CA SER A 51 -15.22 -5.73 4.22
C SER A 51 -16.05 -5.26 5.39
N ALA A 52 -16.03 -6.02 6.48
CA ALA A 52 -16.70 -5.63 7.72
C ALA A 52 -16.19 -4.28 8.29
N PRO A 53 -14.88 -3.95 8.27
CA PRO A 53 -14.39 -2.65 8.72
C PRO A 53 -14.92 -1.48 7.87
N TYR A 54 -14.89 -1.60 6.54
CA TYR A 54 -15.40 -0.56 5.64
C TYR A 54 -16.93 -0.41 5.73
N LYS A 55 -17.67 -1.50 5.97
CA LYS A 55 -19.12 -1.44 6.21
C LYS A 55 -19.44 -0.71 7.51
N LEU A 56 -18.73 -1.02 8.59
CA LEU A 56 -18.88 -0.33 9.87
C LEU A 56 -18.52 1.15 9.74
N LEU A 57 -17.44 1.47 9.00
CA LEU A 57 -17.04 2.85 8.74
C LEU A 57 -18.11 3.59 7.94
N ARG A 58 -18.73 2.97 6.92
CA ARG A 58 -19.79 3.58 6.13
C ARG A 58 -21.03 3.88 6.97
N LEU A 59 -21.44 2.92 7.81
CA LEU A 59 -22.56 3.08 8.76
C LEU A 59 -22.28 4.16 9.81
N TYR A 60 -21.04 4.23 10.32
CA TYR A 60 -20.62 5.20 11.33
C TYR A 60 -20.40 6.61 10.74
N ALA A 61 -19.94 6.68 9.50
CA ALA A 61 -19.56 7.92 8.84
C ALA A 61 -20.72 8.64 8.16
N ASP A 62 -21.84 7.96 7.94
CA ASP A 62 -22.94 8.39 7.05
C ASP A 62 -22.40 9.00 5.75
N ALA A 63 -21.41 8.31 5.17
CA ALA A 63 -20.66 8.79 4.03
C ALA A 63 -21.11 8.07 2.75
N ASP A 64 -21.52 8.85 1.75
CA ASP A 64 -21.93 8.35 0.43
C ASP A 64 -20.81 7.61 -0.29
N SER A 65 -19.55 7.98 -0.01
CA SER A 65 -18.37 7.34 -0.59
C SER A 65 -17.22 7.21 0.41
N ILE A 66 -16.46 6.13 0.26
CA ILE A 66 -15.17 5.92 0.91
C ILE A 66 -14.12 6.01 -0.18
N THR A 67 -13.12 6.87 0.01
CA THR A 67 -12.00 7.00 -0.91
C THR A 67 -10.73 6.51 -0.26
N THR A 68 -9.97 5.67 -0.96
CA THR A 68 -8.64 5.24 -0.54
C THR A 68 -7.61 5.68 -1.56
N THR A 69 -6.60 6.43 -1.12
CA THR A 69 -5.42 6.80 -1.91
C THR A 69 -4.18 6.15 -1.32
N ILE A 70 -3.26 5.73 -2.18
CA ILE A 70 -1.98 5.15 -1.74
C ILE A 70 -0.85 5.82 -2.50
N ASP A 71 0.03 6.49 -1.78
CA ASP A 71 1.17 7.21 -2.32
C ASP A 71 2.43 6.40 -2.11
N PHE A 72 3.21 6.21 -3.17
CA PHE A 72 4.50 5.55 -3.14
C PHE A 72 5.58 6.58 -3.44
N VAL A 73 6.33 6.97 -2.40
CA VAL A 73 7.22 8.14 -2.45
C VAL A 73 8.64 7.74 -2.05
N LEU A 74 9.63 8.40 -2.63
CA LEU A 74 11.02 8.29 -2.20
C LEU A 74 11.26 9.08 -0.90
N PRO A 75 12.13 8.58 0.01
CA PRO A 75 12.75 7.26 0.02
C PRO A 75 11.90 6.21 0.75
N ASN A 76 11.60 5.10 0.08
CA ASN A 76 10.89 3.91 0.59
C ASN A 76 9.68 4.22 1.49
N MET A 77 8.83 5.18 1.11
CA MET A 77 7.62 5.54 1.85
C MET A 77 6.37 5.07 1.11
N ARG A 78 5.42 4.49 1.85
CA ARG A 78 4.07 4.18 1.41
C ARG A 78 3.09 4.88 2.35
N VAL A 79 2.30 5.82 1.83
CA VAL A 79 1.27 6.52 2.60
C VAL A 79 -0.09 6.10 2.09
N GLU A 80 -0.87 5.44 2.93
CA GLU A 80 -2.25 5.08 2.63
C GLU A 80 -3.18 6.00 3.40
N THR A 81 -4.14 6.61 2.70
CA THR A 81 -5.13 7.51 3.30
C THR A 81 -6.52 7.08 2.88
N ILE A 82 -7.36 6.85 3.89
CA ILE A 82 -8.77 6.48 3.75
C ILE A 82 -9.59 7.66 4.25
N ARG A 83 -10.54 8.13 3.45
CA ARG A 83 -11.49 9.18 3.84
C ARG A 83 -12.93 8.69 3.65
N ALA A 84 -13.77 8.98 4.63
CA ALA A 84 -15.19 8.70 4.63
C ALA A 84 -15.93 9.88 5.29
N GLY A 85 -16.45 10.80 4.46
CA GLY A 85 -17.04 12.06 4.95
C GLY A 85 -16.05 12.86 5.81
N LYS A 86 -16.45 13.18 7.05
CA LYS A 86 -15.60 13.88 8.03
C LYS A 86 -14.52 12.98 8.67
N TYR A 87 -14.59 11.67 8.47
CA TYR A 87 -13.68 10.72 9.09
C TYR A 87 -12.52 10.35 8.16
N TRP A 88 -11.37 10.10 8.75
CA TRP A 88 -10.16 9.70 8.06
C TRP A 88 -9.30 8.75 8.90
N PHE A 89 -8.57 7.92 8.18
CA PHE A 89 -7.50 7.07 8.67
C PHE A 89 -6.32 7.23 7.72
N SER A 90 -5.10 7.34 8.26
CA SER A 90 -3.88 7.42 7.46
C SER A 90 -2.81 6.53 8.08
N SER A 91 -2.08 5.80 7.26
CA SER A 91 -0.93 5.02 7.67
C SER A 91 0.28 5.31 6.79
N LEU A 92 1.42 5.58 7.43
CA LEU A 92 2.73 5.69 6.82
C LEU A 92 3.51 4.42 7.13
N THR A 93 3.96 3.74 6.08
CA THR A 93 4.94 2.65 6.18
C THR A 93 6.24 3.10 5.54
N THR A 94 7.35 3.01 6.29
CA THR A 94 8.68 3.30 5.76
C THR A 94 9.58 2.07 5.86
N VAL A 95 10.39 1.84 4.83
CA VAL A 95 11.41 0.78 4.83
C VAL A 95 12.80 1.41 4.85
N THR A 96 13.41 1.42 6.03
CA THR A 96 14.74 2.00 6.25
C THR A 96 15.81 0.91 6.15
N PRO A 97 16.74 0.99 5.19
CA PRO A 97 17.88 0.07 5.16
C PRO A 97 18.78 0.32 6.38
N ILE A 98 19.08 -0.74 7.14
CA ILE A 98 20.01 -0.68 8.28
C ILE A 98 21.37 -1.23 7.85
N THR A 99 21.37 -2.35 7.13
CA THR A 99 22.55 -2.92 6.45
C THR A 99 22.19 -3.22 4.99
N ARG A 100 23.11 -3.87 4.25
CA ARG A 100 22.87 -4.26 2.85
C ARG A 100 21.75 -5.30 2.70
N ASP A 101 21.59 -6.14 3.71
CA ASP A 101 20.70 -7.31 3.74
C ASP A 101 19.57 -7.18 4.79
N HIS A 102 19.64 -6.18 5.69
CA HIS A 102 18.64 -5.95 6.72
C HIS A 102 17.99 -4.57 6.58
N CYS A 103 16.67 -4.53 6.71
CA CYS A 103 15.88 -3.32 6.75
C CYS A 103 14.96 -3.30 7.95
N ARG A 104 14.73 -2.11 8.50
CA ARG A 104 13.69 -1.84 9.49
C ARG A 104 12.43 -1.37 8.78
N ILE A 105 11.28 -1.91 9.17
CA ILE A 105 9.98 -1.46 8.72
C ILE A 105 9.34 -0.70 9.89
N ASP A 106 9.07 0.58 9.68
CA ASP A 106 8.34 1.41 10.63
C ASP A 106 6.93 1.64 10.07
N VAL A 107 5.90 1.40 10.88
CA VAL A 107 4.50 1.66 10.52
C VAL A 107 3.88 2.59 11.55
N VAL A 108 3.41 3.74 11.09
CA VAL A 108 2.74 4.75 11.90
C VAL A 108 1.33 4.96 11.36
N ALA A 109 0.33 4.91 12.22
CA ALA A 109 -1.05 5.19 11.86
C ALA A 109 -1.64 6.33 12.69
N ALA A 110 -2.48 7.13 12.05
CA ALA A 110 -3.22 8.23 12.65
C ALA A 110 -4.66 8.20 12.14
N TRP A 111 -5.61 8.61 12.99
CA TRP A 111 -7.03 8.57 12.65
C TRP A 111 -7.84 9.55 13.50
N ASN A 112 -9.05 9.88 13.05
CA ASN A 112 -10.02 10.66 13.81
C ASN A 112 -11.33 9.90 14.13
N ILE A 113 -11.37 8.59 13.89
CA ILE A 113 -12.50 7.72 14.23
C ILE A 113 -12.52 7.36 15.72
N PHE A 114 -13.72 7.08 16.25
CA PHE A 114 -13.93 6.58 17.61
C PHE A 114 -13.33 7.42 18.75
N ARG A 115 -13.16 8.75 18.55
CA ARG A 115 -12.59 9.66 19.58
C ARG A 115 -13.42 9.74 20.86
N TRP A 116 -14.70 9.41 20.79
CA TRP A 116 -15.63 9.41 21.92
C TRP A 116 -15.58 8.11 22.74
N MET A 117 -14.96 7.04 22.21
CA MET A 117 -14.92 5.75 22.89
C MET A 117 -13.74 5.72 23.88
N PRO A 118 -13.99 5.53 25.19
CA PRO A 118 -12.92 5.35 26.14
C PRO A 118 -12.10 4.12 25.74
N PHE A 119 -10.76 4.24 25.78
CA PHE A 119 -9.81 3.21 25.32
C PHE A 119 -9.86 2.86 23.82
N GLY A 120 -10.64 3.57 23.01
CA GLY A 120 -10.72 3.34 21.56
C GLY A 120 -9.36 3.42 20.84
N PRO A 121 -8.52 4.42 21.13
CA PRO A 121 -7.19 4.50 20.53
C PRO A 121 -6.29 3.29 20.87
N GLN A 122 -6.38 2.78 22.09
CA GLN A 122 -5.59 1.63 22.56
C GLN A 122 -6.04 0.33 21.88
N LEU A 123 -7.35 0.11 21.74
CA LEU A 123 -7.90 -1.03 21.02
C LEU A 123 -7.49 -1.01 19.54
N LEU A 124 -7.62 0.14 18.88
CA LEU A 124 -7.20 0.30 17.49
C LEU A 124 -5.70 0.08 17.33
N LYS A 125 -4.87 0.61 18.25
CA LYS A 125 -3.43 0.35 18.26
C LYS A 125 -3.12 -1.14 18.39
N PHE A 126 -3.84 -1.87 19.26
CA PHE A 126 -3.66 -3.31 19.43
C PHE A 126 -4.01 -4.09 18.15
N VAL A 127 -5.17 -3.81 17.56
CA VAL A 127 -5.61 -4.46 16.30
C VAL A 127 -4.64 -4.14 15.16
N PHE A 128 -4.21 -2.89 15.06
CA PHE A 128 -3.24 -2.46 14.06
C PHE A 128 -1.88 -3.14 14.24
N ALA A 129 -1.38 -3.23 15.48
CA ALA A 129 -0.12 -3.92 15.77
C ALA A 129 -0.18 -5.40 15.38
N LYS A 130 -1.32 -6.07 15.63
CA LYS A 130 -1.54 -7.46 15.19
C LYS A 130 -1.56 -7.58 13.67
N PHE A 131 -2.20 -6.64 12.97
CA PHE A 131 -2.26 -6.63 11.51
C PHE A 131 -0.87 -6.44 10.88
N VAL A 132 -0.10 -5.45 11.36
CA VAL A 132 1.27 -5.20 10.90
C VAL A 132 2.18 -6.41 11.14
N GLY A 133 2.02 -7.10 12.28
CA GLY A 133 2.78 -8.32 12.56
C GLY A 133 2.52 -9.46 11.56
N GLN A 134 1.28 -9.63 11.09
CA GLN A 134 0.94 -10.64 10.08
C GLN A 134 1.56 -10.32 8.71
N ASP A 135 1.55 -9.04 8.32
CA ASP A 135 2.19 -8.60 7.08
C ASP A 135 3.72 -8.79 7.14
N GLN A 136 4.35 -8.53 8.31
CA GLN A 136 5.78 -8.78 8.52
C GLN A 136 6.15 -10.25 8.32
N GLU A 137 5.45 -11.19 8.97
CA GLU A 137 5.74 -12.64 8.83
C GLU A 137 5.64 -13.10 7.37
N THR A 138 4.73 -12.50 6.60
CA THR A 138 4.55 -12.83 5.19
C THR A 138 5.71 -12.32 4.36
N MET A 139 6.18 -11.10 4.61
CA MET A 139 7.35 -10.54 3.93
C MET A 139 8.63 -11.35 4.24
N GLU A 140 8.76 -11.85 5.48
CA GLU A 140 9.87 -12.73 5.86
C GLU A 140 9.81 -14.06 5.10
N LYS A 141 8.64 -14.71 5.03
CA LYS A 141 8.43 -15.94 4.26
C LYS A 141 8.64 -15.73 2.75
N GLN A 142 8.24 -14.59 2.21
CA GLN A 142 8.48 -14.24 0.80
C GLN A 142 9.98 -14.03 0.53
N SER A 143 10.70 -13.37 1.45
CA SER A 143 12.15 -13.22 1.38
C SER A 143 12.87 -14.57 1.49
N GLU A 144 12.36 -15.50 2.29
CA GLU A 144 12.90 -16.86 2.43
C GLU A 144 12.63 -17.70 1.17
N GLY A 145 11.43 -17.64 0.62
CA GLY A 145 11.07 -18.28 -0.65
C GLY A 145 11.91 -17.80 -1.84
N LEU A 146 12.28 -16.51 -1.87
CA LEU A 146 13.17 -15.94 -2.89
C LEU A 146 14.60 -16.51 -2.83
N LYS A 147 15.06 -16.99 -1.66
CA LYS A 147 16.37 -17.66 -1.55
C LYS A 147 16.41 -18.99 -2.30
N HIS A 148 15.25 -19.61 -2.55
CA HIS A 148 15.12 -20.84 -3.33
C HIS A 148 15.01 -20.62 -4.84
N ASN A 149 15.18 -19.38 -5.30
CA ASN A 149 15.23 -18.99 -6.72
C ASN A 149 14.05 -19.51 -7.57
N PRO A 150 12.78 -19.31 -7.15
CA PRO A 150 11.64 -19.69 -7.97
C PRO A 150 11.64 -18.85 -9.27
N HIS A 151 11.23 -19.44 -10.38
CA HIS A 151 10.96 -18.69 -11.61
C HIS A 151 9.83 -17.69 -11.34
N LEU A 152 10.19 -16.44 -11.05
CA LEU A 152 9.25 -15.33 -10.90
C LEU A 152 8.68 -15.01 -12.28
N MET A 153 7.51 -15.53 -12.60
CA MET A 153 6.72 -15.02 -13.73
C MET A 153 6.19 -13.65 -13.35
N LEU A 154 6.86 -12.60 -13.83
CA LEU A 154 6.39 -11.23 -13.77
C LEU A 154 5.17 -11.11 -14.69
N ILE A 155 4.00 -10.78 -14.13
CA ILE A 155 2.79 -10.49 -14.91
C ILE A 155 2.87 -9.01 -15.27
N ASP A 156 3.06 -8.71 -16.54
CA ASP A 156 3.57 -7.42 -17.05
C ASP A 156 2.84 -6.14 -16.54
N ASP A 157 1.55 -6.24 -16.23
CA ASP A 157 0.75 -5.13 -15.70
C ASP A 157 0.75 -5.00 -14.16
N ALA A 158 0.95 -6.09 -13.42
CA ALA A 158 0.99 -6.06 -11.96
C ALA A 158 2.28 -5.42 -11.42
N ASP A 159 3.38 -5.55 -12.18
CA ASP A 159 4.72 -5.10 -11.76
C ASP A 159 5.06 -3.66 -12.19
N ARG A 160 4.18 -2.98 -12.94
CA ARG A 160 4.39 -1.59 -13.39
C ARG A 160 4.70 -0.61 -12.24
N PRO A 161 3.99 -0.64 -11.09
CA PRO A 161 4.34 0.22 -9.95
C PRO A 161 5.77 0.01 -9.44
N ALA A 162 6.24 -1.24 -9.37
CA ALA A 162 7.60 -1.54 -8.95
C ALA A 162 8.63 -1.03 -9.96
N LYS A 163 8.38 -1.22 -11.26
CA LYS A 163 9.21 -0.68 -12.35
C LYS A 163 9.31 0.86 -12.27
N TRP A 164 8.18 1.56 -12.10
CA TRP A 164 8.18 3.02 -11.91
C TRP A 164 8.98 3.45 -10.69
N TYR A 165 8.87 2.72 -9.58
CA TYR A 165 9.61 3.07 -8.37
C TYR A 165 11.12 2.96 -8.55
N PHE A 166 11.58 1.90 -9.21
CA PHE A 166 13.00 1.75 -9.54
C PHE A 166 13.50 2.84 -10.47
N GLN A 167 12.74 3.18 -11.51
CA GLN A 167 13.07 4.27 -12.42
C GLN A 167 13.12 5.61 -11.68
N LEU A 168 12.17 5.90 -10.80
CA LEU A 168 12.16 7.07 -9.92
C LEU A 168 13.43 7.16 -9.08
N LYS A 169 13.83 6.05 -8.47
CA LYS A 169 15.04 5.98 -7.66
C LYS A 169 16.29 6.26 -8.48
N GLN A 170 16.40 5.69 -9.69
CA GLN A 170 17.54 5.94 -10.57
C GLN A 170 17.57 7.41 -11.04
N ALA A 171 16.44 7.94 -11.50
CA ALA A 171 16.32 9.34 -11.91
C ALA A 171 16.69 10.30 -10.77
N TYR A 172 16.27 10.00 -9.53
CA TYR A 172 16.66 10.80 -8.36
C TYR A 172 18.18 10.76 -8.12
N LEU A 173 18.81 9.58 -8.21
CA LEU A 173 20.25 9.46 -8.02
C LEU A 173 21.05 10.16 -9.13
N GLU A 174 20.60 10.07 -10.39
CA GLU A 174 21.21 10.76 -11.52
C GLU A 174 21.08 12.28 -11.41
N ALA A 175 19.89 12.79 -11.06
CA ALA A 175 19.65 14.20 -10.78
C ALA A 175 20.59 14.72 -9.69
N ARG A 176 20.76 13.95 -8.60
CA ARG A 176 21.68 14.31 -7.51
C ARG A 176 23.16 14.25 -7.91
N ARG A 177 23.56 13.32 -8.79
CA ARG A 177 24.95 13.21 -9.28
C ARG A 177 25.31 14.30 -10.27
N ASN A 178 24.41 14.63 -11.17
CA ASN A 178 24.68 15.51 -12.31
C ASN A 178 24.17 16.95 -12.11
N GLY A 179 23.43 17.22 -11.04
CA GLY A 179 22.83 18.53 -10.77
C GLY A 179 21.69 18.92 -11.71
N VAL A 180 21.11 17.94 -12.41
CA VAL A 180 20.00 18.13 -13.35
C VAL A 180 18.65 17.92 -12.68
N GLU A 181 17.58 18.40 -13.31
CA GLU A 181 16.22 18.14 -12.85
C GLU A 181 15.88 16.65 -12.94
N MET A 182 15.16 16.13 -11.94
CA MET A 182 14.74 14.73 -11.90
C MET A 182 13.63 14.50 -12.94
N GLN A 183 13.91 13.69 -13.95
CA GLN A 183 12.90 13.27 -14.91
C GLN A 183 11.98 12.22 -14.30
N HIS A 184 10.69 12.54 -14.23
CA HIS A 184 9.68 11.63 -13.70
C HIS A 184 9.38 10.50 -14.70
N PRO A 185 9.35 9.22 -14.29
CA PRO A 185 9.13 8.08 -15.20
C PRO A 185 7.70 7.98 -15.74
N MET A 186 6.73 8.59 -15.06
CA MET A 186 5.36 8.73 -15.57
C MET A 186 5.20 10.10 -16.22
N THR A 187 4.77 10.12 -17.48
CA THR A 187 4.48 11.34 -18.25
C THR A 187 3.10 11.93 -17.93
N GLY A 188 2.23 11.17 -17.27
CA GLY A 188 0.88 11.58 -16.88
C GLY A 188 0.14 10.46 -16.17
N PRO A 189 -1.15 10.65 -15.88
CA PRO A 189 -1.99 9.62 -15.26
C PRO A 189 -2.13 8.38 -16.16
N ILE A 190 -1.96 7.20 -15.57
CA ILE A 190 -2.03 5.89 -16.24
C ILE A 190 -3.05 5.01 -15.52
N THR A 191 -3.93 4.37 -16.29
CA THR A 191 -4.87 3.37 -15.78
C THR A 191 -4.30 1.98 -16.00
N LEU A 192 -4.13 1.20 -14.93
CA LEU A 192 -3.75 -0.21 -15.00
C LEU A 192 -4.98 -1.10 -14.79
N LYS A 193 -5.09 -2.15 -15.60
CA LYS A 193 -6.16 -3.15 -15.52
C LYS A 193 -5.54 -4.54 -15.45
N TRP A 194 -5.99 -5.35 -14.49
CA TRP A 194 -5.57 -6.74 -14.39
C TRP A 194 -6.68 -7.61 -13.82
N ARG A 195 -6.55 -8.93 -13.96
CA ARG A 195 -7.50 -9.92 -13.44
C ARG A 195 -6.85 -10.68 -12.29
N SER A 196 -7.50 -10.69 -11.12
CA SER A 196 -7.05 -11.43 -9.91
C SER A 196 -8.20 -11.91 -9.08
#